data_AF-A0A814UXJ7-F1
#
_entry.id   AF-A0A814UXJ7-F1
#
_cell.length_a   1.000
_cell.length_b   1.000
_cell.length_c   1.000
_cell.angle_alpha   90.00
_cell.angle_beta   90.00
_cell.angle_gamma   90.00
#
_symmetry.space_group_name_H-M   'P 1'
#
loop_
_entity.id
_entity.type
_entity.pdbx_description
1 polymer ?
#
loop_
_entity_poly.entity_id
_entity_poly.type
_entity_poly.pdbx_seq_one_letter_code
_entity_poly.pdbx_strand_id
1 'polypeptide(L)'
;MTTMLVDSISSYSLRSIKLFTFGCTLAVVLMTFQYEHKLRLFNSPRLMLTLPALSLISICGFGAALVGLVYPMFITTIDQTSFPEYNDNIIRKSQVCKSIVIFVGINHLSAKIPFQSDLHFTLTLAFLCIAFWWWFDRTIITFIFSIFVSFILTMITEILLRSGALQYTYSDFYLKTCVPCLTFAGAILTIQITKLLSQPDQPLSTMDNSHEQEHVKNE
;
A
#
# COMPACT_ATOMS: atom_id res chain seq x y z
N MET A 1 -25.51 -21.94 -10.65
CA MET A 1 -25.48 -20.78 -9.72
C MET A 1 -24.44 -20.97 -8.62
N THR A 2 -24.39 -22.14 -7.97
CA THR A 2 -23.37 -22.46 -6.96
C THR A 2 -21.94 -22.51 -7.52
N THR A 3 -21.73 -23.04 -8.73
CA THR A 3 -20.41 -23.08 -9.38
C THR A 3 -19.85 -21.68 -9.69
N MET A 4 -20.66 -20.78 -10.24
CA MET A 4 -20.25 -19.39 -10.51
C MET A 4 -19.94 -18.57 -9.23
N LEU A 5 -20.63 -18.89 -8.12
CA LEU A 5 -20.32 -18.28 -6.82
C LEU A 5 -18.99 -18.80 -6.26
N VAL A 6 -18.72 -20.11 -6.40
CA VAL A 6 -17.46 -20.72 -5.97
C VAL A 6 -16.26 -20.16 -6.75
N ASP A 7 -16.39 -19.99 -8.07
CA ASP A 7 -15.32 -19.43 -8.91
C ASP A 7 -15.05 -17.96 -8.55
N SER A 8 -16.12 -17.19 -8.30
CA SER A 8 -16.01 -15.81 -7.83
C SER A 8 -15.32 -15.74 -6.46
N ILE A 9 -15.75 -16.53 -5.48
CA ILE A 9 -15.16 -16.58 -4.13
C ILE A 9 -13.69 -16.99 -4.17
N SER A 10 -13.32 -17.95 -5.03
CA SER A 10 -11.94 -18.38 -5.24
C SER A 10 -11.07 -17.23 -5.76
N SER A 11 -11.56 -16.47 -6.74
CA SER A 11 -10.83 -15.32 -7.31
C SER A 11 -10.60 -14.19 -6.29
N TYR A 12 -11.61 -13.86 -5.47
CA TYR A 12 -11.49 -12.87 -4.40
C TYR A 12 -10.53 -13.35 -3.30
N SER A 13 -10.57 -14.64 -2.95
CA SER A 13 -9.70 -15.24 -1.93
C SER A 13 -8.24 -15.22 -2.36
N LEU A 14 -7.94 -15.61 -3.61
CA LEU A 14 -6.58 -15.58 -4.15
C LEU A 14 -6.00 -14.17 -4.14
N ARG A 15 -6.83 -13.19 -4.48
CA ARG A 15 -6.43 -11.78 -4.46
C ARG A 15 -6.13 -11.30 -3.04
N SER A 16 -6.98 -11.60 -2.06
CA SER A 16 -6.72 -11.26 -0.66
C SER A 16 -5.43 -11.89 -0.14
N ILE A 17 -5.12 -13.13 -0.55
CA ILE A 17 -3.84 -13.79 -0.20
C ILE A 17 -2.65 -13.03 -0.79
N LYS A 18 -2.70 -12.65 -2.08
CA LYS A 18 -1.62 -11.86 -2.74
C LYS A 18 -1.39 -10.52 -2.02
N LEU A 19 -2.47 -9.84 -1.64
CA LEU A 19 -2.42 -8.57 -0.91
C LEU A 19 -1.91 -8.74 0.52
N PHE A 20 -2.30 -9.82 1.21
CA PHE A 20 -1.79 -10.15 2.54
C PHE A 20 -0.28 -10.38 2.51
N THR A 21 0.21 -11.22 1.59
CA THR A 21 1.65 -11.50 1.44
C THR A 21 2.42 -10.22 1.08
N PHE A 22 1.88 -9.38 0.20
CA PHE A 22 2.46 -8.09 -0.13
C PHE A 22 2.55 -7.17 1.11
N GLY A 23 1.46 -7.04 1.88
CA GLY A 23 1.42 -6.24 3.11
C GLY A 23 2.44 -6.71 4.15
N CYS A 24 2.54 -8.01 4.39
CA CYS A 24 3.55 -8.58 5.29
C CYS A 24 4.97 -8.29 4.80
N THR A 25 5.24 -8.45 3.51
CA THR A 25 6.56 -8.18 2.92
C THR A 25 6.93 -6.71 3.08
N LEU A 26 5.99 -5.81 2.77
CA LEU A 26 6.19 -4.37 2.93
C LEU A 26 6.47 -4.01 4.39
N ALA A 27 5.71 -4.56 5.34
CA ALA A 27 5.93 -4.33 6.77
C ALA A 27 7.34 -4.74 7.21
N VAL A 28 7.82 -5.90 6.77
CA VAL A 28 9.19 -6.37 7.07
C VAL A 28 10.24 -5.41 6.49
N VAL A 29 10.07 -4.95 5.25
CA VAL A 29 10.98 -3.98 4.61
C VAL A 29 11.01 -2.66 5.38
N LEU A 30 9.84 -2.14 5.77
CA LEU A 30 9.73 -0.91 6.55
C LEU A 30 10.43 -1.03 7.91
N MET A 31 10.18 -2.15 8.62
CA MET A 31 10.84 -2.45 9.89
C MET A 31 12.35 -2.55 9.75
N THR A 32 12.84 -3.19 8.68
CA THR A 32 14.29 -3.34 8.43
C THR A 32 14.95 -1.97 8.26
N PHE A 33 14.35 -1.07 7.48
CA PHE A 33 14.88 0.29 7.33
C PHE A 33 14.82 1.10 8.63
N GLN A 34 13.77 0.93 9.41
CA GLN A 34 13.64 1.60 10.70
C GLN A 34 14.68 1.10 11.71
N TYR A 35 15.00 -0.20 11.68
CA TYR A 35 16.05 -0.83 12.51
C TYR A 35 17.44 -0.24 12.23
N GLU A 36 17.82 -0.14 10.95
CA GLU A 36 19.13 0.35 10.53
C GLU A 36 19.37 1.82 10.90
N HIS A 37 18.34 2.67 10.86
CA HIS A 37 18.54 4.11 10.82
C HIS A 37 18.29 4.93 12.09
N LYS A 38 17.72 4.38 13.18
CA LYS A 38 17.71 4.96 14.56
C LYS A 38 16.62 4.40 15.49
N LEU A 39 15.69 3.57 15.00
CA LEU A 39 14.73 2.91 15.89
C LEU A 39 15.38 1.65 16.44
N ARG A 40 15.96 1.73 17.64
CA ARG A 40 16.13 0.57 18.53
C ARG A 40 14.74 0.10 18.98
N LEU A 41 13.93 -0.34 18.02
CA LEU A 41 12.60 -0.94 18.18
C LEU A 41 12.67 -2.20 19.04
N PHE A 42 13.86 -2.83 19.07
CA PHE A 42 14.14 -4.03 19.84
C PHE A 42 15.51 -3.89 20.49
N ASN A 43 15.55 -3.88 21.81
CA ASN A 43 16.75 -3.85 22.65
C ASN A 43 17.63 -5.12 22.50
N SER A 44 17.41 -5.95 21.47
CA SER A 44 18.12 -7.22 21.27
C SER A 44 18.12 -7.65 19.79
N PRO A 45 19.25 -8.06 19.21
CA PRO A 45 19.34 -8.55 17.83
C PRO A 45 18.57 -9.87 17.58
N ARG A 46 18.05 -10.52 18.64
CA ARG A 46 17.24 -11.76 18.56
C ARG A 46 15.73 -11.50 18.53
N LEU A 47 15.29 -10.24 18.60
CA LEU A 47 13.89 -9.87 18.82
C LEU A 47 13.13 -9.44 17.54
N MET A 48 13.77 -9.45 16.37
CA MET A 48 13.15 -9.09 15.08
C MET A 48 11.94 -9.98 14.72
N LEU A 49 11.78 -11.12 15.42
CA LEU A 49 10.68 -12.07 15.29
C LEU A 49 9.87 -12.27 16.59
N THR A 50 9.84 -11.29 17.50
CA THR A 50 9.04 -11.41 18.73
C THR A 50 7.57 -11.00 18.56
N LEU A 51 6.76 -11.42 19.53
CA LEU A 51 5.33 -11.11 19.65
C LEU A 51 4.94 -9.66 19.25
N PRO A 52 5.70 -8.60 19.61
CA PRO A 52 5.42 -7.24 19.16
C PRO A 52 5.60 -7.01 17.65
N ALA A 53 6.73 -7.45 17.08
CA ALA A 53 7.02 -7.32 15.64
C ALA A 53 5.98 -8.10 14.83
N LEU A 54 5.67 -9.33 15.26
CA LEU A 54 4.73 -10.20 14.58
C LEU A 54 3.30 -9.64 14.62
N SER A 55 2.93 -8.98 15.72
CA SER A 55 1.64 -8.28 15.84
C SER A 55 1.52 -7.15 14.83
N LEU A 56 2.57 -6.33 14.66
CA LEU A 56 2.53 -5.22 13.70
C LEU A 56 2.57 -5.71 12.24
N ILE A 57 3.35 -6.75 11.92
CA ILE A 57 3.36 -7.40 10.60
C ILE A 57 1.97 -7.96 10.28
N SER A 58 1.35 -8.63 11.24
CA SER A 58 0.01 -9.20 11.07
C SER A 58 -1.07 -8.13 10.85
N ILE A 59 -0.99 -7.01 11.58
CA ILE A 59 -1.92 -5.88 11.41
C ILE A 59 -1.76 -5.25 10.02
N CYS A 60 -0.54 -5.08 9.53
CA CYS A 60 -0.30 -4.53 8.19
C CYS A 60 -0.80 -5.48 7.09
N GLY A 61 -0.51 -6.78 7.20
CA GLY A 61 -1.01 -7.80 6.27
C GLY A 61 -2.54 -7.88 6.26
N PHE A 62 -3.16 -7.91 7.44
CA PHE A 62 -4.63 -7.95 7.56
C PHE A 62 -5.28 -6.67 7.02
N GLY A 63 -4.71 -5.51 7.33
CA GLY A 63 -5.15 -4.23 6.78
C GLY A 63 -5.08 -4.20 5.26
N ALA A 64 -3.99 -4.72 4.67
CA ALA A 64 -3.85 -4.79 3.21
C ALA A 64 -4.88 -5.73 2.57
N ALA A 65 -5.14 -6.90 3.16
CA ALA A 65 -6.14 -7.84 2.70
C ALA A 65 -7.56 -7.25 2.80
N LEU A 66 -7.88 -6.55 3.91
CA LEU A 66 -9.17 -5.92 4.14
C LEU A 66 -9.42 -4.79 3.14
N VAL A 67 -8.43 -3.90 2.93
CA VAL A 67 -8.50 -2.85 1.90
C VAL A 67 -8.70 -3.47 0.52
N GLY A 68 -7.99 -4.55 0.22
CA GLY A 68 -8.10 -5.26 -1.06
C GLY A 68 -9.47 -5.88 -1.33
N LEU A 69 -10.24 -6.20 -0.28
CA LEU A 69 -11.57 -6.77 -0.35
C LEU A 69 -12.67 -5.70 -0.30
N VAL A 70 -12.52 -4.68 0.56
CA VAL A 70 -13.52 -3.62 0.77
C VAL A 70 -13.51 -2.60 -0.36
N TYR A 71 -12.33 -2.21 -0.87
CA TYR A 71 -12.23 -1.18 -1.90
C TYR A 71 -13.00 -1.53 -3.20
N PRO A 72 -12.91 -2.76 -3.75
CA PRO A 72 -13.72 -3.18 -4.90
C PRO A 72 -15.23 -3.09 -4.64
N MET A 73 -15.67 -3.52 -3.46
CA MET A 73 -17.09 -3.47 -3.09
C MET A 73 -17.59 -2.02 -3.01
N PHE A 74 -16.77 -1.14 -2.44
CA PHE A 74 -17.10 0.28 -2.33
C PHE A 74 -17.15 0.97 -3.69
N ILE A 75 -16.18 0.73 -4.57
CA ILE A 75 -16.13 1.37 -5.89
C ILE A 75 -17.21 0.83 -6.84
N THR A 76 -17.54 -0.47 -6.78
CA THR A 76 -18.64 -1.04 -7.59
C THR A 76 -20.00 -0.45 -7.25
N THR A 77 -20.18 0.03 -6.02
CA THR A 77 -21.42 0.66 -5.56
C THR A 77 -21.50 2.14 -5.97
N ILE A 78 -20.35 2.81 -6.09
CA ILE A 78 -20.27 4.26 -6.26
C ILE A 78 -20.09 4.67 -7.73
N ASP A 79 -19.42 3.87 -8.57
CA ASP A 79 -19.25 4.26 -9.97
C ASP A 79 -18.92 3.12 -10.94
N GLN A 80 -19.72 2.99 -12.01
CA GLN A 80 -19.43 2.20 -13.22
C GLN A 80 -18.62 3.00 -14.26
N THR A 81 -18.37 4.29 -14.04
CA THR A 81 -17.83 5.22 -15.06
C THR A 81 -16.43 5.75 -14.80
N SER A 82 -15.84 5.49 -13.62
CA SER A 82 -14.54 6.06 -13.21
C SER A 82 -13.33 5.13 -13.35
N PHE A 83 -13.45 3.97 -14.01
CA PHE A 83 -12.25 3.26 -14.47
C PHE A 83 -11.86 3.87 -15.82
N PRO A 84 -10.90 4.81 -15.90
CA PRO A 84 -10.28 5.07 -17.18
C PRO A 84 -9.73 3.73 -17.67
N GLU A 85 -10.25 3.31 -18.80
CA GLU A 85 -9.86 2.12 -19.55
C GLU A 85 -8.43 2.35 -20.05
N TYR A 86 -7.48 2.24 -19.11
CA TYR A 86 -6.09 2.36 -19.42
C TYR A 86 -5.65 1.02 -20.03
N ASN A 87 -5.69 0.98 -21.36
CA ASN A 87 -5.63 -0.23 -22.17
C ASN A 87 -4.27 -0.97 -22.11
N ASP A 88 -3.24 -0.37 -21.49
CA ASP A 88 -1.92 -0.99 -21.39
C ASP A 88 -1.59 -1.47 -19.97
N ASN A 89 -1.73 -2.77 -19.77
CA ASN A 89 -1.32 -3.50 -18.57
C ASN A 89 0.15 -3.22 -18.17
N ILE A 90 1.03 -2.97 -19.15
CA ILE A 90 2.46 -2.70 -18.94
C ILE A 90 2.65 -1.39 -18.19
N ILE A 91 1.96 -0.33 -18.59
CA ILE A 91 2.15 1.00 -18.00
C ILE A 91 1.49 1.06 -16.63
N ARG A 92 0.34 0.40 -16.40
CA ARG A 92 -0.22 0.27 -15.03
C ARG A 92 0.73 -0.45 -14.09
N LYS A 93 1.33 -1.57 -14.50
CA LYS A 93 2.36 -2.28 -13.70
C LYS A 93 3.57 -1.39 -13.42
N SER A 94 4.02 -0.61 -14.41
CA SER A 94 5.10 0.37 -14.25
C SER A 94 4.75 1.46 -13.22
N GLN A 95 3.53 2.00 -13.26
CA GLN A 95 3.08 3.00 -12.29
C GLN A 95 3.01 2.45 -10.86
N VAL A 96 2.56 1.20 -10.70
CA VAL A 96 2.59 0.51 -9.40
C VAL A 96 4.03 0.29 -8.92
N CYS A 97 4.95 -0.11 -9.80
CA CYS A 97 6.36 -0.24 -9.41
C CYS A 97 6.96 1.10 -8.96
N LYS A 98 6.66 2.19 -9.69
CA LYS A 98 7.08 3.55 -9.31
C LYS A 98 6.53 3.95 -7.95
N SER A 99 5.26 3.65 -7.65
CA SER A 99 4.66 4.00 -6.36
C SER A 99 5.27 3.20 -5.20
N ILE A 100 5.63 1.92 -5.41
CA ILE A 100 6.38 1.13 -4.42
C ILE A 100 7.75 1.77 -4.12
N VAL A 101 8.51 2.14 -5.17
CA VAL A 101 9.84 2.73 -5.01
C VAL A 101 9.75 4.06 -4.26
N ILE A 102 8.81 4.93 -4.62
CA ILE A 102 8.63 6.22 -3.93
C ILE A 102 8.19 6.00 -2.49
N PHE A 103 7.27 5.06 -2.23
CA PHE A 103 6.83 4.74 -0.87
C PHE A 103 7.99 4.27 0.03
N VAL A 104 8.82 3.35 -0.47
CA VAL A 104 10.03 2.90 0.22
C VAL A 104 10.98 4.07 0.45
N GLY A 105 11.12 4.96 -0.53
CA GLY A 105 11.87 6.21 -0.43
C GLY A 105 11.36 7.12 0.69
N ILE A 106 10.05 7.34 0.80
CA ILE A 106 9.43 8.13 1.87
C ILE A 106 9.72 7.50 3.25
N ASN A 107 9.61 6.18 3.37
CA ASN A 107 9.95 5.49 4.63
C ASN A 107 11.43 5.64 5.00
N HIS A 108 12.32 5.44 4.03
CA HIS A 108 13.76 5.63 4.23
C HIS A 108 14.09 7.09 4.59
N LEU A 109 13.47 8.06 3.91
CA LEU A 109 13.64 9.48 4.18
C LEU A 109 13.19 9.82 5.61
N SER A 110 12.04 9.29 6.01
CA SER A 110 11.51 9.47 7.36
C SER A 110 12.50 8.95 8.39
N ALA A 111 12.98 7.71 8.24
CA ALA A 111 13.92 7.11 9.18
C ALA A 111 15.28 7.80 9.22
N LYS A 112 15.74 8.36 8.09
CA LYS A 112 17.09 8.88 7.94
C LYS A 112 17.24 10.34 8.32
N ILE A 113 16.28 11.23 8.01
CA ILE A 113 16.51 12.68 8.17
C ILE A 113 16.33 13.12 9.64
N PRO A 114 17.40 13.58 10.32
CA PRO A 114 17.25 14.29 11.58
C PRO A 114 16.87 15.74 11.27
N PHE A 115 15.58 16.07 11.28
CA PHE A 115 15.16 17.45 11.16
C PHE A 115 15.46 18.20 12.47
N GLN A 116 15.97 19.43 12.35
CA GLN A 116 16.24 20.30 13.51
C GLN A 116 14.95 20.84 14.15
N SER A 117 13.86 20.92 13.38
CA SER A 117 12.56 21.37 13.86
C SER A 117 11.44 20.42 13.44
N ASP A 118 10.62 20.06 14.42
CA ASP A 118 9.43 19.22 14.33
C ASP A 118 8.41 19.70 13.27
N LEU A 119 8.31 21.01 13.09
CA LEU A 119 7.40 21.65 12.13
C LEU A 119 7.84 21.39 10.68
N HIS A 120 9.15 21.50 10.38
CA HIS A 120 9.68 21.22 9.04
C HIS A 120 9.52 19.75 8.64
N PHE A 121 9.67 18.84 9.60
CA PHE A 121 9.45 17.42 9.38
C PHE A 121 7.99 17.14 8.97
N THR A 122 7.04 17.64 9.76
CA THR A 122 5.60 17.43 9.53
C THR A 122 5.16 18.01 8.19
N LEU A 123 5.61 19.23 7.85
CA LEU A 123 5.30 19.87 6.57
C LEU A 123 5.87 19.10 5.38
N THR A 124 7.12 18.65 5.47
CA THR A 124 7.77 17.86 4.40
C THR A 124 6.99 16.57 4.15
N LEU A 125 6.60 15.90 5.23
CA LEU A 125 5.88 14.64 5.16
C LEU A 125 4.45 14.82 4.63
N ALA A 126 3.76 15.87 5.04
CA ALA A 126 2.46 16.25 4.49
C ALA A 126 2.55 16.55 2.99
N PHE A 127 3.56 17.31 2.56
CA PHE A 127 3.79 17.60 1.15
C PHE A 127 4.07 16.32 0.34
N LEU A 128 4.88 15.39 0.87
CA LEU A 128 5.13 14.09 0.24
C LEU A 128 3.85 13.25 0.12
N CYS A 129 3.02 13.23 1.16
CA CYS A 129 1.74 12.54 1.15
C CYS A 129 0.77 13.12 0.08
N ILE A 130 0.69 14.45 -0.06
CA ILE A 130 -0.11 15.12 -1.11
C ILE A 130 0.47 14.86 -2.51
N ALA A 131 1.79 14.95 -2.67
CA ALA A 131 2.47 14.69 -3.93
C ALA A 131 2.27 13.23 -4.37
N PHE A 132 2.33 12.28 -3.43
CA PHE A 132 2.09 10.87 -3.69
C PHE A 132 0.68 10.61 -4.20
N TRP A 133 -0.33 11.23 -3.57
CA TRP A 133 -1.69 11.18 -4.05
C TRP A 133 -1.83 11.79 -5.45
N TRP A 134 -1.33 13.00 -5.66
CA TRP A 134 -1.43 13.71 -6.96
C TRP A 134 -0.76 12.96 -8.13
N TRP A 135 0.39 12.33 -7.88
CA TRP A 135 1.17 11.67 -8.92
C TRP A 135 0.58 10.33 -9.36
N PHE A 136 0.01 9.56 -8.43
CA PHE A 136 -0.41 8.18 -8.69
C PHE A 136 -1.92 7.99 -8.74
N ASP A 137 -2.68 8.75 -7.94
CA ASP A 137 -4.12 8.54 -7.82
C ASP A 137 -4.87 9.87 -7.75
N ARG A 138 -5.23 10.43 -8.90
CA ARG A 138 -6.00 11.68 -8.95
C ARG A 138 -7.45 11.54 -8.48
N THR A 139 -7.87 10.36 -7.99
CA THR A 139 -9.24 10.16 -7.50
C THR A 139 -9.43 10.59 -6.05
N ILE A 140 -10.43 11.45 -5.84
CA ILE A 140 -10.86 11.93 -4.52
C ILE A 140 -11.39 10.78 -3.65
N ILE A 141 -12.08 9.80 -4.24
CA ILE A 141 -12.58 8.63 -3.50
C ILE A 141 -11.43 7.86 -2.85
N THR A 142 -10.33 7.64 -3.60
CA THR A 142 -9.16 6.94 -3.07
C THR A 142 -8.48 7.75 -1.97
N PHE A 143 -8.46 9.08 -2.09
CA PHE A 143 -7.96 9.97 -1.04
C PHE A 143 -8.72 9.79 0.27
N ILE A 144 -10.05 9.96 0.23
CA ILE A 144 -10.92 9.89 1.41
C ILE A 144 -10.85 8.49 2.04
N PHE A 145 -10.90 7.44 1.22
CA PHE A 145 -10.80 6.07 1.71
C PHE A 145 -9.44 5.82 2.39
N SER A 146 -8.36 6.34 1.82
CA SER A 146 -7.02 6.20 2.42
C SER A 146 -6.89 6.95 3.74
N ILE A 147 -7.47 8.16 3.86
CA ILE A 147 -7.53 8.89 5.14
C ILE A 147 -8.25 8.04 6.20
N PHE A 148 -9.41 7.49 5.84
CA PHE A 148 -10.21 6.69 6.76
C PHE A 148 -9.47 5.44 7.25
N VAL A 149 -8.85 4.69 6.33
CA VAL A 149 -8.03 3.51 6.67
C VAL A 149 -6.85 3.90 7.55
N SER A 150 -6.16 4.99 7.23
CA SER A 150 -4.99 5.46 8.00
C SER A 150 -5.35 5.87 9.40
N PHE A 151 -6.50 6.54 9.57
CA PHE A 151 -7.02 6.91 10.87
C PHE A 151 -7.30 5.67 11.72
N ILE A 152 -7.99 4.66 11.17
CA ILE A 152 -8.25 3.39 11.86
C ILE A 152 -6.96 2.68 12.23
N LEU A 153 -6.02 2.57 11.29
CA LEU A 153 -4.76 1.84 11.49
C LEU A 153 -3.87 2.54 12.53
N THR A 154 -3.86 3.87 12.53
CA THR A 154 -3.17 4.68 13.55
C THR A 154 -3.82 4.50 14.91
N MET A 155 -5.15 4.51 15.00
CA MET A 155 -5.87 4.25 16.25
C MET A 155 -5.57 2.85 16.82
N ILE A 156 -5.56 1.82 15.97
CA ILE A 156 -5.19 0.46 16.37
C ILE A 156 -3.75 0.44 16.89
N THR A 157 -2.83 1.10 16.20
CA THR A 157 -1.41 1.17 16.59
C THR A 157 -1.23 1.88 17.93
N GLU A 158 -1.94 2.98 18.16
CA GLU A 158 -1.95 3.72 19.43
C GLU A 158 -2.52 2.90 20.59
N ILE A 159 -3.61 2.16 20.37
CA ILE A 159 -4.18 1.23 21.37
C ILE A 159 -3.15 0.15 21.71
N LEU A 160 -2.47 -0.40 20.70
CA LEU A 160 -1.48 -1.45 20.89
C LEU A 160 -0.24 -0.95 21.63
N LEU A 161 0.17 0.29 21.37
CA LEU A 161 1.23 0.98 22.09
C LEU A 161 0.87 1.19 23.56
N ARG A 162 -0.36 1.62 23.84
CA ARG A 162 -0.87 1.80 25.22
C ARG A 162 -1.03 0.48 25.97
N SER A 163 -1.35 -0.61 25.27
CA SER A 163 -1.45 -1.95 25.87
C SER A 163 -0.09 -2.56 26.24
N GLY A 164 1.02 -1.93 25.84
CA GLY A 164 2.37 -2.43 26.08
C GLY A 164 2.79 -3.58 25.13
N ALA A 165 1.91 -3.98 24.20
CA ALA A 165 2.20 -5.00 23.19
C ALA A 165 3.18 -4.50 22.11
N LEU A 166 3.28 -3.19 21.89
CA LEU A 166 4.35 -2.54 21.14
C LEU A 166 5.15 -1.63 22.06
N GLN A 167 6.48 -1.74 22.07
CA GLN A 167 7.36 -0.84 22.79
C GLN A 167 8.23 -0.09 21.77
N TYR A 168 8.02 1.23 21.66
CA TYR A 168 8.87 2.11 20.87
C TYR A 168 9.77 2.92 21.79
N THR A 169 11.08 2.91 21.55
CA THR A 169 12.08 3.64 22.37
C THR A 169 12.44 5.03 21.79
N TYR A 170 11.67 5.56 20.85
CA TYR A 170 11.99 6.83 20.16
C TYR A 170 11.05 7.97 20.55
N SER A 171 11.45 9.22 20.27
CA SER A 171 10.67 10.43 20.59
C SER A 171 9.22 10.30 20.11
N ASP A 172 8.28 10.37 21.06
CA ASP A 172 6.83 10.24 20.84
C ASP A 172 6.33 11.11 19.68
N PHE A 173 6.96 12.25 19.45
CA PHE A 173 6.59 13.18 18.38
C PHE A 173 6.87 12.63 16.97
N TYR A 174 8.06 12.07 16.75
CA TYR A 174 8.45 11.54 15.44
C TYR A 174 7.54 10.38 15.01
N LEU A 175 7.21 9.49 15.95
CA LEU A 175 6.36 8.34 15.70
C LEU A 175 4.92 8.78 15.38
N LYS A 176 4.36 9.70 16.16
CA LYS A 176 3.00 10.24 15.98
C LYS A 176 2.82 10.94 14.63
N THR A 177 3.87 11.54 14.09
CA THR A 177 3.81 12.22 12.79
C THR A 177 4.09 11.27 11.62
N CYS A 178 5.04 10.35 11.79
CA CYS A 178 5.48 9.45 10.72
C CYS A 178 4.47 8.33 10.43
N VAL A 179 3.92 7.70 11.47
CA VAL A 179 2.97 6.58 11.35
C VAL A 179 1.73 6.93 10.51
N PRO A 180 1.01 8.06 10.73
CA PRO A 180 -0.16 8.37 9.93
C PRO A 180 0.18 8.66 8.45
N CYS A 181 1.32 9.27 8.12
CA CYS A 181 1.66 9.46 6.70
C CYS A 181 2.15 8.16 6.03
N LEU A 182 2.90 7.31 6.73
CA LEU A 182 3.29 6.01 6.18
C LEU A 182 2.09 5.09 5.97
N THR A 183 1.15 5.07 6.92
CA THR A 183 -0.09 4.31 6.77
C THR A 183 -0.97 4.87 5.64
N PHE A 184 -1.00 6.19 5.45
CA PHE A 184 -1.68 6.82 4.33
C PHE A 184 -1.10 6.50 2.96
N ALA A 185 0.21 6.68 2.80
CA ALA A 185 0.88 6.34 1.55
C ALA A 185 0.80 4.82 1.26
N GLY A 186 0.88 3.99 2.31
CA GLY A 186 0.72 2.54 2.21
C GLY A 186 -0.70 2.12 1.82
N ALA A 187 -1.73 2.81 2.31
CA ALA A 187 -3.12 2.57 1.92
C ALA A 187 -3.34 2.87 0.43
N ILE A 188 -2.86 4.02 -0.07
CA ILE A 188 -2.93 4.37 -1.50
C ILE A 188 -2.23 3.30 -2.34
N LEU A 189 -1.02 2.88 -1.95
CA LEU A 189 -0.26 1.85 -2.66
C LEU A 189 -1.03 0.52 -2.72
N THR A 190 -1.62 0.10 -1.61
CA THR A 190 -2.42 -1.13 -1.52
C THR A 190 -3.65 -1.05 -2.43
N ILE A 191 -4.29 0.12 -2.51
CA ILE A 191 -5.44 0.37 -3.40
C ILE A 191 -5.02 0.32 -4.88
N GLN A 192 -3.84 0.82 -5.23
CA GLN A 192 -3.30 0.74 -6.58
C GLN A 192 -3.04 -0.72 -7.01
N ILE A 193 -2.46 -1.53 -6.14
CA ILE A 193 -2.25 -2.97 -6.37
C ILE A 193 -3.58 -3.71 -6.46
N THR A 194 -4.53 -3.33 -5.60
CA THR A 194 -5.92 -3.79 -5.62
C THR A 194 -6.57 -3.52 -6.99
N LYS A 195 -6.45 -2.30 -7.52
CA LYS A 195 -6.93 -1.95 -8.87
C LYS A 195 -6.20 -2.73 -9.98
N LEU A 196 -4.92 -3.06 -9.80
CA LEU A 196 -4.15 -3.89 -10.73
C LEU A 196 -4.65 -5.34 -10.73
N LEU A 197 -4.93 -5.91 -9.55
CA LEU A 197 -5.38 -7.29 -9.37
C LEU A 197 -6.89 -7.50 -9.65
N SER A 198 -7.68 -6.43 -9.69
CA SER A 198 -9.12 -6.50 -9.97
C SER A 198 -9.44 -6.73 -11.43
N GLN A 199 -8.51 -6.39 -12.33
CA GLN A 199 -8.79 -6.49 -13.75
C GLN A 199 -8.58 -7.94 -14.20
N PRO A 200 -9.52 -8.51 -14.98
CA PRO A 200 -9.31 -9.80 -15.60
C PRO A 200 -8.08 -9.70 -16.52
N ASP A 201 -7.20 -10.69 -16.44
CA ASP A 201 -6.06 -10.82 -17.34
C ASP A 201 -6.59 -10.88 -18.77
N GLN A 202 -6.58 -9.74 -19.47
CA GLN A 202 -6.76 -9.71 -20.92
C GLN A 202 -5.60 -10.53 -21.51
N PRO A 203 -5.87 -11.63 -22.22
CA PRO A 203 -4.80 -12.45 -22.78
C PRO A 203 -3.96 -11.59 -23.71
N LEU A 204 -2.64 -11.72 -23.54
CA LEU A 204 -1.57 -11.10 -24.32
C LEU A 204 -1.53 -11.65 -25.77
N SER A 205 -2.67 -11.77 -26.44
CA SER A 205 -2.79 -12.34 -27.79
C SER A 205 -3.24 -11.32 -28.83
N THR A 206 -3.42 -10.04 -28.45
CA THR A 206 -3.85 -8.98 -29.38
C THR A 206 -2.78 -7.95 -29.72
N MET A 207 -1.59 -8.02 -29.11
CA MET A 207 -0.45 -7.16 -29.48
C MET A 207 0.41 -7.73 -30.62
N ASP A 208 0.31 -9.03 -30.91
CA ASP A 208 1.08 -9.67 -31.99
C ASP A 208 0.41 -9.48 -33.38
N ASN A 209 -0.93 -9.44 -33.41
CA ASN A 209 -1.67 -9.27 -34.67
C ASN A 209 -1.67 -7.83 -35.21
N SER A 210 -1.27 -6.84 -34.40
CA SER A 210 -1.20 -5.44 -34.84
C SER A 210 0.02 -5.17 -35.72
N HIS A 211 1.13 -5.87 -35.48
CA HIS A 211 2.34 -5.75 -36.30
C HIS A 211 2.27 -6.62 -37.56
N GLU A 212 1.53 -7.73 -37.55
CA GLU A 212 1.37 -8.58 -38.74
C GLU A 212 0.37 -8.01 -39.76
N GLN A 213 -0.65 -7.24 -39.32
CA GLN A 213 -1.59 -6.60 -40.25
C GLN A 213 -1.04 -5.35 -40.96
N GLU A 214 -0.01 -4.68 -40.43
CA GLU A 214 0.62 -3.54 -41.10
C GLU A 214 1.59 -4.00 -42.21
N HIS A 215 2.13 -5.23 -42.10
CA HIS A 215 2.99 -5.80 -43.14
C HIS A 215 2.20 -6.42 -44.31
N VAL A 216 1.01 -6.97 -44.07
CA VAL A 216 0.15 -7.56 -45.13
C VAL A 216 -0.59 -6.49 -45.95
N LYS A 217 -0.69 -5.25 -45.48
CA LYS A 217 -1.36 -4.16 -46.21
C LYS A 217 -0.42 -3.39 -47.16
N ASN A 218 0.88 -3.70 -47.13
CA ASN A 218 1.92 -3.05 -47.92
C ASN A 218 2.57 -3.97 -48.98
N GLU A 219 2.02 -5.17 -49.20
CA GLU A 219 2.25 -6.01 -50.39
C GLU A 219 0.99 -6.04 -51.27
#